data_AF-A0A929GMY9-F1
#
_entry.id   AF-A0A929GMY9-F1
#
_cell.length_a   1.000
_cell.length_b   1.000
_cell.length_c   1.000
_cell.angle_alpha   90.00
_cell.angle_beta   90.00
_cell.angle_gamma   90.00
#
_symmetry.space_group_name_H-M   'P 1'
#
loop_
_entity.id
_entity.type
_entity.pdbx_description
1 polymer ?
#
loop_
_entity_poly.entity_id
_entity_poly.type
_entity_poly.pdbx_seq_one_letter_code
_entity_poly.pdbx_strand_id
1 'polypeptide(L)'
;GIAYANGINFDAKRNLIFVASPRKFLVKVYSRNTDGSLEFIEDIPCGTGVDNIEFDSDGNLWIGAHPNLLKFAAYAKGKEAMSPSEIIKIAYKGKNDYTVEKIFVNDGTAMSSSSVAAPFKDLILTGNVMDNKFLILKRNN
;
A
#
# COMPACT_ATOMS: atom_id res chain seq x y z
N GLY A 1 13.72 0.10 13.17
CA GLY A 1 12.48 -0.64 13.49
C GLY A 1 11.37 -0.27 12.53
N ILE A 2 10.26 -1.04 12.54
CA ILE A 2 9.08 -0.81 11.68
C ILE A 2 8.04 -0.02 12.48
N ALA A 3 7.67 1.17 12.03
CA ALA A 3 6.72 2.01 12.75
C ALA A 3 5.30 1.61 12.35
N TYR A 4 4.67 0.78 13.20
CA TYR A 4 3.35 0.17 12.98
C TYR A 4 3.37 -0.82 11.81
N ALA A 5 4.11 -1.92 11.93
CA ALA A 5 4.12 -2.95 10.89
C ALA A 5 2.67 -3.34 10.50
N ASN A 6 2.40 -3.35 9.20
CA ASN A 6 1.08 -3.60 8.65
C ASN A 6 1.17 -4.58 7.46
N GLY A 7 0.85 -4.15 6.24
CA GLY A 7 0.94 -4.97 5.04
C GLY A 7 2.32 -5.60 4.83
N ILE A 8 2.33 -6.85 4.37
CA ILE A 8 3.52 -7.61 4.02
C ILE A 8 3.22 -8.45 2.78
N ASN A 9 4.18 -8.53 1.85
CA ASN A 9 4.10 -9.49 0.74
C ASN A 9 5.48 -9.96 0.31
N PHE A 10 5.55 -11.17 -0.27
CA PHE A 10 6.80 -11.82 -0.66
C PHE A 10 6.86 -12.01 -2.18
N ASP A 11 7.86 -11.41 -2.80
CA ASP A 11 8.23 -11.71 -4.17
C ASP A 11 9.19 -12.89 -4.21
N ALA A 12 8.64 -14.07 -4.53
CA ALA A 12 9.42 -15.30 -4.64
C ALA A 12 10.43 -15.30 -5.79
N LYS A 13 10.18 -14.54 -6.86
CA LYS A 13 11.06 -14.49 -8.05
C LYS A 13 12.33 -13.70 -7.77
N ARG A 14 12.20 -12.58 -7.03
CA ARG A 14 13.33 -11.72 -6.63
C ARG A 14 13.88 -12.07 -5.25
N ASN A 15 13.21 -12.95 -4.51
CA ASN A 15 13.49 -13.29 -3.12
C ASN A 15 13.49 -12.04 -2.20
N LEU A 16 12.48 -11.19 -2.37
CA LEU A 16 12.32 -9.93 -1.65
C LEU A 16 11.03 -9.91 -0.84
N ILE A 17 11.09 -9.41 0.39
CA ILE A 17 9.93 -9.12 1.24
C ILE A 17 9.74 -7.61 1.31
N PHE A 18 8.50 -7.17 1.13
CA PHE A 18 8.10 -5.79 1.29
C PHE A 18 7.20 -5.66 2.50
N VAL A 19 7.48 -4.71 3.39
CA VAL A 19 6.72 -4.49 4.63
C VAL A 19 6.33 -3.03 4.77
N ALA A 20 5.04 -2.75 4.95
CA ALA A 20 4.53 -1.41 5.19
C ALA A 20 4.89 -0.91 6.59
N SER A 21 5.31 0.36 6.66
CA SER A 21 5.58 1.11 7.89
C SER A 21 4.79 2.42 7.85
N PRO A 22 3.46 2.39 8.04
CA PRO A 22 2.53 3.46 7.74
C PRO A 22 2.85 4.74 8.53
N ARG A 23 3.23 4.65 9.81
CA ARG A 23 3.54 5.84 10.63
C ARG A 23 4.86 6.52 10.26
N LYS A 24 5.70 5.87 9.46
CA LYS A 24 6.90 6.49 8.87
C LYS A 24 6.70 6.85 7.40
N PHE A 25 5.56 6.49 6.80
CA PHE A 25 5.28 6.63 5.37
C PHE A 25 6.29 5.89 4.48
N LEU A 26 6.68 4.68 4.88
CA LEU A 26 7.70 3.87 4.19
C LEU A 26 7.15 2.49 3.82
N VAL A 27 7.61 1.97 2.68
CA VAL A 27 7.69 0.52 2.45
C VAL A 27 9.13 0.11 2.67
N LYS A 28 9.35 -0.93 3.46
CA LYS A 28 10.67 -1.49 3.78
C LYS A 28 10.94 -2.70 2.91
N VAL A 29 12.14 -2.79 2.35
CA VAL A 29 12.56 -3.90 1.51
C VAL A 29 13.56 -4.77 2.26
N TYR A 30 13.36 -6.09 2.20
CA TYR A 30 14.25 -7.08 2.79
C TYR A 30 14.55 -8.19 1.80
N SER A 31 15.74 -8.79 1.87
CA SER A 31 15.99 -10.12 1.32
C SER A 31 15.72 -11.18 2.38
N ARG A 32 15.39 -12.39 1.94
CA ARG A 32 15.19 -13.56 2.82
C ARG A 32 16.31 -14.56 2.63
N ASN A 33 17.02 -14.90 3.71
CA ASN A 33 18.05 -15.93 3.73
C ASN A 33 17.42 -17.34 3.72
N THR A 34 18.23 -18.37 3.45
CA THR A 34 17.78 -19.77 3.41
C THR A 34 17.24 -20.27 4.75
N ASP A 35 17.77 -19.75 5.86
CA ASP A 35 17.30 -20.01 7.23
C ASP A 35 16.03 -19.23 7.60
N GLY A 36 15.54 -18.37 6.71
CA GLY A 36 14.36 -17.53 6.92
C GLY A 36 14.65 -16.20 7.62
N SER A 37 15.90 -15.92 8.00
CA SER A 37 16.30 -14.60 8.51
C SER A 37 16.17 -13.54 7.41
N LEU A 38 15.95 -12.28 7.83
CA LEU A 38 15.72 -11.16 6.92
C LEU A 38 16.88 -10.17 6.99
N GLU A 39 17.39 -9.79 5.84
CA GLU A 39 18.39 -8.73 5.70
C GLU A 39 17.72 -7.48 5.14
N PHE A 40 17.89 -6.36 5.85
CA PHE A 40 17.33 -5.09 5.42
C PHE A 40 18.10 -4.54 4.20
N ILE A 41 17.37 -4.13 3.17
CA ILE A 41 17.95 -3.57 1.94
C ILE A 41 17.84 -2.05 1.95
N GLU A 42 16.61 -1.52 2.02
CA GLU A 42 16.34 -0.08 2.03
C GLU A 42 14.92 0.28 2.46
N ASP A 43 14.70 1.60 2.60
CA ASP A 43 13.40 2.22 2.81
C ASP A 43 12.96 2.95 1.52
N ILE A 44 11.72 2.71 1.10
CA ILE A 44 11.05 3.40 -0.01
C ILE A 44 10.12 4.48 0.58
N PRO A 45 10.42 5.77 0.44
CA PRO A 45 9.56 6.85 0.90
C PRO A 45 8.31 6.94 0.04
N CYS A 46 7.15 6.77 0.67
CA CYS A 46 5.85 6.73 -0.02
C CYS A 46 5.05 8.03 0.13
N GLY A 47 5.35 8.85 1.14
CA GLY A 47 4.66 10.11 1.41
C GLY A 47 3.21 9.96 1.90
N THR A 48 2.77 8.74 2.20
CA THR A 48 1.42 8.40 2.63
C THR A 48 1.43 7.22 3.60
N GLY A 49 0.34 7.06 4.37
CA GLY A 49 0.14 5.94 5.27
C GLY A 49 -0.16 4.65 4.52
N VAL A 50 0.88 4.02 3.97
CA VAL A 50 0.79 2.73 3.24
C VAL A 50 0.17 1.63 4.09
N ASP A 51 -0.69 0.79 3.51
CA ASP A 51 -1.41 -0.28 4.22
C ASP A 51 -1.08 -1.66 3.60
N ASN A 52 -2.04 -2.42 3.06
CA ASN A 52 -1.78 -3.73 2.47
C ASN A 52 -1.10 -3.64 1.10
N ILE A 53 -0.27 -4.64 0.79
CA ILE A 53 0.60 -4.69 -0.39
C ILE A 53 0.19 -5.87 -1.27
N GLU A 54 -0.20 -5.59 -2.51
CA GLU A 54 -0.45 -6.60 -3.55
C GLU A 54 0.54 -6.46 -4.70
N PHE A 55 0.69 -7.51 -5.51
CA PHE A 55 1.50 -7.47 -6.73
C PHE A 55 0.63 -7.48 -7.99
N ASP A 56 1.04 -6.74 -9.02
CA ASP A 56 0.58 -7.03 -10.38
C ASP A 56 1.42 -8.12 -11.05
N SER A 57 1.03 -8.52 -12.26
CA SER A 57 1.73 -9.54 -13.06
C SER A 57 3.17 -9.17 -13.42
N ASP A 58 3.52 -7.89 -13.38
CA ASP A 58 4.86 -7.39 -13.69
C ASP A 58 5.73 -7.28 -12.42
N GLY A 59 5.16 -7.60 -11.25
CA GLY A 59 5.83 -7.51 -9.95
C GLY A 59 5.88 -6.09 -9.37
N ASN A 60 5.08 -5.15 -9.88
CA ASN A 60 4.91 -3.86 -9.22
C ASN A 60 4.00 -4.02 -8.00
N LEU A 61 4.26 -3.24 -6.96
CA LEU A 61 3.45 -3.23 -5.76
C LEU A 61 2.27 -2.29 -5.96
N TRP A 62 1.09 -2.72 -5.52
CA TRP A 62 -0.14 -1.95 -5.47
C TRP A 62 -0.60 -1.86 -4.03
N ILE A 63 -0.77 -0.65 -3.52
CA ILE A 63 -0.93 -0.39 -2.09
C ILE A 63 -2.11 0.54 -1.87
N GLY A 64 -3.06 0.10 -1.04
CA GLY A 64 -4.05 1.00 -0.46
C GLY A 64 -3.39 1.86 0.63
N ALA A 65 -3.74 3.13 0.71
CA ALA A 65 -3.06 4.07 1.59
C ALA A 65 -3.98 5.14 2.19
N HIS A 66 -3.47 5.73 3.27
CA HIS A 66 -4.12 6.77 4.08
C HIS A 66 -3.32 8.09 3.97
N PRO A 67 -3.72 9.04 3.12
CA PRO A 67 -2.96 10.29 2.92
C PRO A 67 -3.04 11.24 4.12
N ASN A 68 -3.96 11.00 5.06
CA ASN A 68 -4.06 11.72 6.33
C ASN A 68 -4.38 10.76 7.48
N LEU A 69 -3.33 10.29 8.18
CA LEU A 69 -3.46 9.35 9.30
C LEU A 69 -4.29 9.90 10.47
N LEU A 70 -4.30 11.22 10.70
CA LEU A 70 -5.11 11.81 11.77
C LEU A 70 -6.60 11.73 11.42
N LYS A 71 -6.96 12.04 10.18
CA LYS A 71 -8.33 11.93 9.69
C LYS A 71 -8.80 10.47 9.63
N PHE A 72 -7.93 9.56 9.18
CA PHE A 72 -8.20 8.12 9.26
C PHE A 72 -8.48 7.67 10.70
N ALA A 73 -7.64 8.05 11.66
CA ALA A 73 -7.82 7.68 13.06
C ALA A 73 -9.10 8.27 13.68
N ALA A 74 -9.52 9.46 13.25
CA ALA A 74 -10.79 10.06 13.67
C ALA A 74 -11.99 9.32 13.05
N TYR A 75 -11.94 8.99 11.76
CA TYR A 75 -12.95 8.19 11.06
C TYR A 75 -13.11 6.80 11.68
N ALA A 76 -12.01 6.09 11.93
CA ALA A 76 -12.03 4.77 12.58
C ALA A 76 -12.62 4.79 14.01
N LYS A 77 -12.64 5.96 14.67
CA LYS A 77 -13.25 6.18 15.98
C LYS A 77 -14.68 6.73 15.90
N GLY A 78 -15.26 6.84 14.71
CA GLY A 78 -16.59 7.42 14.48
C GLY A 78 -16.68 8.92 14.74
N LYS A 79 -15.55 9.63 14.79
CA LYS A 79 -15.50 11.09 15.02
C LYS A 79 -15.56 11.89 13.72
N GLU A 80 -15.31 11.25 12.60
CA GLU A 80 -15.43 11.80 11.25
C GLU A 80 -16.32 10.88 10.44
N ALA A 81 -17.12 11.44 9.54
CA ALA A 81 -18.02 10.65 8.69
C ALA A 81 -17.29 9.94 7.56
N MET A 82 -16.17 10.50 7.09
CA MET A 82 -15.39 10.00 5.96
C MET A 82 -13.90 10.26 6.18
N SER A 83 -13.06 9.46 5.53
CA SER A 83 -11.62 9.69 5.46
C SER A 83 -11.10 9.44 4.05
N PRO A 84 -10.16 10.25 3.54
CA PRO A 84 -9.63 10.10 2.19
C PRO A 84 -9.06 8.71 1.92
N SER A 85 -9.11 8.31 0.66
CA SER A 85 -8.53 7.08 0.12
C SER A 85 -7.45 7.42 -0.90
N GLU A 86 -6.41 6.60 -0.95
CA GLU A 86 -5.32 6.70 -1.91
C GLU A 86 -4.86 5.31 -2.35
N ILE A 87 -4.50 5.17 -3.62
CA ILE A 87 -3.80 3.98 -4.14
C ILE A 87 -2.49 4.45 -4.74
N ILE A 88 -1.39 3.84 -4.30
CA ILE A 88 -0.07 4.04 -4.89
C ILE A 88 0.41 2.77 -5.59
N LYS A 89 1.20 2.96 -6.64
CA LYS A 89 1.94 1.90 -7.33
C LYS A 89 3.43 2.12 -7.13
N ILE A 90 4.15 1.07 -6.76
CA ILE A 90 5.62 1.11 -6.66
C ILE A 90 6.21 0.15 -7.69
N ALA A 91 6.93 0.69 -8.67
CA ALA A 91 7.73 -0.11 -9.59
C ALA A 91 9.15 -0.21 -9.05
N TYR A 92 9.46 -1.31 -8.37
CA TYR A 92 10.75 -1.56 -7.74
C TYR A 92 11.67 -2.37 -8.66
N LYS A 93 12.85 -1.85 -9.01
CA LYS A 93 13.84 -2.55 -9.85
C LYS A 93 15.09 -2.95 -9.07
N GLY A 94 15.40 -2.23 -8.00
CA GLY A 94 16.50 -2.53 -7.10
C GLY A 94 16.80 -1.37 -6.15
N LYS A 95 17.92 -1.48 -5.44
CA LYS A 95 18.34 -0.47 -4.47
C LYS A 95 18.51 0.91 -5.12
N ASN A 96 17.77 1.90 -4.61
CA ASN A 96 17.66 3.25 -5.16
C ASN A 96 17.14 3.34 -6.61
N ASP A 97 16.57 2.27 -7.17
CA ASP A 97 15.95 2.24 -8.50
C ASP A 97 14.49 1.79 -8.37
N TYR A 98 13.63 2.77 -8.12
CA TYR A 98 12.20 2.59 -8.02
C TYR A 98 11.43 3.86 -8.36
N THR A 99 10.15 3.70 -8.67
CA THR A 99 9.21 4.84 -8.80
C THR A 99 8.02 4.62 -7.88
N VAL A 100 7.46 5.70 -7.36
CA VAL A 100 6.22 5.71 -6.59
C VAL A 100 5.22 6.63 -7.30
N GLU A 101 4.13 6.06 -7.78
CA GLU A 101 3.09 6.75 -8.53
C GLU A 101 1.77 6.74 -7.75
N LYS A 102 1.07 7.87 -7.75
CA LYS A 102 -0.29 7.97 -7.21
C LYS A 102 -1.28 7.63 -8.30
N ILE A 103 -1.99 6.52 -8.15
CA ILE A 103 -2.93 5.99 -9.15
C ILE A 103 -4.34 6.51 -8.91
N PHE A 104 -4.74 6.66 -7.65
CA PHE A 104 -6.07 7.11 -7.27
C PHE A 104 -5.99 7.92 -5.99
N VAL A 105 -6.71 9.03 -5.93
CA VAL A 105 -6.94 9.81 -4.70
C VAL A 105 -8.39 10.25 -4.70
N ASN A 106 -9.08 10.04 -3.60
CA ASN A 106 -10.43 10.53 -3.38
C ASN A 106 -10.59 11.00 -1.94
N ASP A 107 -11.45 11.99 -1.73
CA ASP A 107 -11.70 12.62 -0.43
C ASP A 107 -12.50 11.74 0.56
N GLY A 108 -12.92 10.55 0.13
CA GLY A 108 -13.69 9.58 0.91
C GLY A 108 -15.14 9.42 0.42
N THR A 109 -15.60 10.28 -0.50
CA THR A 109 -16.96 10.25 -1.07
C THR A 109 -17.23 8.98 -1.89
N ALA A 110 -16.25 8.51 -2.66
CA ALA A 110 -16.35 7.27 -3.41
C ALA A 110 -16.25 6.06 -2.47
N MET A 111 -15.24 6.06 -1.61
CA MET A 111 -15.02 5.08 -0.53
C MET A 111 -13.99 5.65 0.43
N SER A 112 -14.21 5.46 1.73
CA SER A 112 -13.31 5.96 2.77
C SER A 112 -12.22 4.97 3.18
N SER A 113 -11.01 5.48 3.41
CA SER A 113 -9.87 4.74 4.01
C SER A 113 -9.49 3.44 3.31
N SER A 114 -9.19 3.51 2.01
CA SER A 114 -8.65 2.39 1.23
C SER A 114 -7.48 1.71 1.95
N SER A 115 -7.56 0.39 2.09
CA SER A 115 -6.56 -0.42 2.80
C SER A 115 -5.83 -1.39 1.87
N VAL A 116 -6.42 -1.75 0.73
CA VAL A 116 -5.85 -2.69 -0.23
C VAL A 116 -6.27 -2.31 -1.64
N ALA A 117 -5.40 -2.54 -2.61
CA ALA A 117 -5.67 -2.37 -4.04
C ALA A 117 -5.12 -3.56 -4.82
N ALA A 118 -5.99 -4.49 -5.21
CA ALA A 118 -5.60 -5.69 -5.93
C ALA A 118 -5.88 -5.54 -7.44
N PRO A 119 -4.84 -5.48 -8.29
CA PRO A 119 -5.03 -5.41 -9.74
C PRO A 119 -5.50 -6.76 -10.31
N PHE A 120 -6.51 -6.73 -11.19
CA PHE A 120 -6.98 -7.90 -11.93
C PHE A 120 -7.43 -7.51 -13.33
N LYS A 121 -6.70 -7.97 -14.36
CA LYS A 121 -6.90 -7.50 -15.76
C LYS A 121 -6.95 -5.98 -15.80
N ASP A 122 -7.89 -5.35 -16.48
CA ASP A 122 -8.06 -3.89 -16.55
C ASP A 122 -8.71 -3.28 -15.29
N LEU A 123 -8.92 -4.06 -14.23
CA LEU A 123 -9.57 -3.62 -13.00
C LEU A 123 -8.60 -3.48 -11.83
N ILE A 124 -8.99 -2.68 -10.85
CA ILE A 124 -8.39 -2.61 -9.52
C ILE A 124 -9.52 -2.82 -8.51
N LEU A 125 -9.44 -3.89 -7.74
CA LEU A 125 -10.35 -4.21 -6.65
C LEU A 125 -9.81 -3.54 -5.38
N THR A 126 -10.52 -2.52 -4.89
CA THR A 126 -10.05 -1.69 -3.78
C THR A 126 -10.92 -1.91 -2.55
N GLY A 127 -10.32 -2.50 -1.51
CA GLY A 127 -10.93 -2.66 -0.20
C GLY A 127 -10.57 -1.51 0.75
N ASN A 128 -11.24 -1.48 1.90
CA ASN A 128 -11.05 -0.48 2.95
C ASN A 128 -11.16 -1.12 4.34
N VAL A 129 -10.97 -0.32 5.39
CA VAL A 129 -11.00 -0.81 6.78
C VAL A 129 -12.41 -0.88 7.39
N MET A 130 -13.29 0.10 7.12
CA MET A 130 -14.54 0.31 7.90
C MET A 130 -15.79 0.70 7.08
N ASP A 131 -15.62 1.13 5.84
CA ASP A 131 -16.69 1.53 4.93
C ASP A 131 -17.53 0.30 4.50
N ASN A 132 -18.81 0.53 4.21
CA ASN A 132 -19.78 -0.54 3.91
C ASN A 132 -19.78 -1.00 2.45
N LYS A 133 -18.87 -0.46 1.63
CA LYS A 133 -18.73 -0.70 0.20
C LYS A 133 -17.26 -0.87 -0.15
N PHE A 134 -16.97 -1.55 -1.25
CA PHE A 134 -15.65 -1.57 -1.87
C PHE A 134 -15.73 -0.96 -3.28
N LEU A 135 -14.59 -0.56 -3.85
CA LEU A 135 -14.55 0.01 -5.19
C LEU A 135 -13.98 -0.99 -6.20
N ILE A 136 -14.51 -0.95 -7.42
CA ILE A 136 -13.88 -1.53 -8.58
C ILE A 136 -13.54 -0.36 -9.51
N LEU A 137 -12.25 -0.06 -9.64
CA LEU A 137 -11.77 0.97 -10.55
C LEU A 137 -11.38 0.30 -11.87
N LYS A 138 -11.61 0.98 -12.99
CA LYS A 138 -11.15 0.55 -14.31
C LYS A 138 -9.92 1.38 -14.70
N ARG A 139 -8.86 0.70 -15.14
CA ARG A 139 -7.64 1.32 -15.65
C ARG A 139 -7.91 1.79 -17.08
N ASN A 140 -7.63 3.06 -17.36
CA ASN A 140 -7.61 3.54 -18.74
C ASN A 140 -6.25 3.14 -19.32
N ASN A 141 -6.27 2.42 -20.43
CA ASN A 141 -5.06 2.03 -21.18
C ASN A 141 -4.36 3.25 -21.76
#